data_AF-A0A0Q4F2M9-F1
#
_entry.id   AF-A0A0Q4F2M9-F1
#
_cell.length_a   1.000
_cell.length_b   1.000
_cell.length_c   1.000
_cell.angle_alpha   90.00
_cell.angle_beta   90.00
_cell.angle_gamma   90.00
#
_symmetry.space_group_name_H-M   'P 1'
#
loop_
_entity.id
_entity.type
_entity.pdbx_description
1 polymer ?
#
loop_
_entity_poly.entity_id
_entity_poly.type
_entity_poly.pdbx_seq_one_letter_code
_entity_poly.pdbx_strand_id
1 'polypeptide(L)'
;MATGLERLQRAPTARFRGDAAAWARVVDDAHALAVDGWAGKALALGWNAYDVFGIGKRDSLDFAGLAVWLEGRTILVLDASRAMVRDRGGMACFERGGWGHGRDASAPPVLLWQFGR
;
A
#
# COMPACT_ATOMS: atom_id res chain seq x y z
N MET A 1 13.20 -4.01 -5.64
CA MET A 1 11.73 -4.16 -5.52
C MET A 1 11.23 -5.51 -5.99
N ALA A 2 11.56 -5.97 -7.20
CA ALA A 2 11.08 -7.24 -7.76
C ALA A 2 11.21 -8.44 -6.80
N THR A 3 12.40 -8.69 -6.25
CA THR A 3 12.65 -9.80 -5.31
C THR A 3 11.87 -9.71 -3.99
N GLY A 4 11.39 -8.51 -3.61
CA GLY A 4 10.57 -8.31 -2.41
C GLY A 4 9.11 -8.72 -2.64
N LEU A 5 8.53 -8.31 -3.78
CA LEU A 5 7.17 -8.67 -4.19
C LEU A 5 7.04 -10.17 -4.49
N GLU A 6 8.03 -10.76 -5.16
CA GLU A 6 8.06 -12.21 -5.42
C GLU A 6 8.06 -13.04 -4.12
N ARG A 7 8.74 -12.55 -3.08
CA ARG A 7 8.74 -13.17 -1.75
C ARG A 7 7.39 -13.01 -1.07
N LEU A 8 6.75 -11.84 -1.20
CA LEU A 8 5.45 -11.54 -0.61
C LEU A 8 4.37 -12.52 -1.10
N GLN A 9 4.36 -12.85 -2.40
CA GLN A 9 3.42 -13.82 -2.98
C GLN A 9 3.62 -15.26 -2.48
N ARG A 10 4.84 -15.61 -2.05
CA ARG A 10 5.20 -16.96 -1.61
C ARG A 10 5.22 -17.13 -0.10
N ALA A 11 5.04 -16.04 0.65
CA ALA A 11 5.11 -16.06 2.09
C ALA A 11 3.82 -16.64 2.71
N PRO A 12 3.89 -17.22 3.93
CA PRO A 12 2.70 -17.62 4.67
C PRO A 12 1.73 -16.43 4.81
N THR A 13 0.43 -16.70 4.70
CA THR A 13 -0.60 -15.66 4.79
C THR A 13 -0.53 -14.97 6.15
N ALA A 14 -0.05 -13.72 6.17
CA ALA A 14 -0.16 -12.88 7.35
C ALA A 14 -1.63 -12.53 7.60
N ARG A 15 -2.00 -12.31 8.86
CA ARG A 15 -3.31 -11.74 9.19
C ARG A 15 -3.19 -10.22 9.19
N PHE A 16 -3.89 -9.57 8.29
CA PHE A 16 -4.09 -8.11 8.27
C PHE A 16 -5.48 -7.84 8.84
N ARG A 17 -5.58 -7.11 9.94
CA ARG A 17 -6.79 -6.89 10.74
C ARG A 17 -7.50 -8.16 11.19
N GLY A 18 -6.72 -9.21 11.43
CA GLY A 18 -7.25 -10.54 11.74
C GLY A 18 -7.86 -11.27 10.53
N ASP A 19 -7.85 -10.68 9.34
CA ASP A 19 -8.44 -11.22 8.11
C ASP A 19 -7.37 -11.60 7.07
N ALA A 20 -7.34 -12.89 6.73
CA ALA A 20 -6.46 -13.44 5.69
C ALA A 20 -6.86 -12.97 4.28
N ALA A 21 -8.15 -12.76 4.03
CA ALA A 21 -8.65 -12.26 2.74
C ALA A 21 -8.28 -10.79 2.55
N ALA A 22 -8.31 -9.99 3.62
CA ALA A 22 -7.83 -8.61 3.57
C ALA A 22 -6.33 -8.54 3.24
N TRP A 23 -5.52 -9.42 3.83
CA TRP A 23 -4.09 -9.51 3.48
C TRP A 23 -3.89 -9.90 2.02
N ALA A 24 -4.62 -10.91 1.51
CA ALA A 24 -4.53 -11.31 0.11
C ALA A 24 -4.81 -10.15 -0.85
N ARG A 25 -5.84 -9.33 -0.56
CA ARG A 25 -6.13 -8.12 -1.35
C ARG A 25 -4.98 -7.13 -1.37
N VAL A 26 -4.33 -6.89 -0.23
CA VAL A 26 -3.15 -6.00 -0.15
C VAL A 26 -1.99 -6.55 -1.00
N VAL A 27 -1.78 -7.86 -1.01
CA VAL A 27 -0.76 -8.50 -1.84
C VAL A 27 -1.09 -8.36 -3.34
N ASP A 28 -2.34 -8.56 -3.71
CA ASP A 28 -2.82 -8.41 -5.09
C ASP A 28 -2.67 -6.96 -5.57
N ASP A 29 -3.08 -5.98 -4.76
CA ASP A 29 -2.94 -4.55 -5.05
C ASP A 29 -1.47 -4.15 -5.19
N ALA A 30 -0.59 -4.64 -4.31
CA ALA A 30 0.84 -4.40 -4.41
C ALA A 30 1.43 -4.95 -5.72
N HIS A 31 0.97 -6.13 -6.14
CA HIS A 31 1.41 -6.74 -7.39
C HIS A 31 0.89 -5.98 -8.61
N ALA A 32 -0.39 -5.62 -8.63
CA ALA A 32 -0.99 -4.82 -9.69
C ALA A 32 -0.27 -3.47 -9.85
N LEU A 33 0.03 -2.78 -8.74
CA LEU A 33 0.82 -1.55 -8.77
C LEU A 33 2.18 -1.72 -9.46
N ALA A 34 2.85 -2.85 -9.25
CA ALA A 34 4.14 -3.14 -9.85
C ALA A 34 4.02 -3.49 -11.34
N VAL A 35 3.06 -4.35 -11.70
CA VAL A 35 2.85 -4.85 -13.08
C VAL A 35 2.30 -3.77 -13.99
N ASP A 36 1.33 -2.98 -13.52
CA ASP A 36 0.67 -1.93 -14.30
C ASP A 36 1.53 -0.65 -14.41
N GLY A 37 2.73 -0.65 -13.80
CA GLY A 37 3.69 0.46 -13.86
C GLY A 37 3.35 1.64 -12.93
N TRP A 38 2.27 1.57 -12.14
CA TRP A 38 1.89 2.62 -11.20
C TRP A 38 2.96 2.89 -10.14
N ALA A 39 3.59 1.83 -9.63
CA ALA A 39 4.68 1.95 -8.67
C ALA A 39 5.87 2.69 -9.28
N GLY A 40 6.24 2.36 -10.53
CA GLY A 40 7.30 3.06 -11.26
C GLY A 40 6.97 4.53 -11.47
N LYS A 41 5.72 4.84 -11.86
CA LYS A 41 5.23 6.21 -12.03
C LYS A 41 5.26 6.99 -10.70
N ALA A 42 4.84 6.40 -9.60
CA ALA A 42 4.88 7.03 -8.27
C ALA A 42 6.32 7.43 -7.89
N LEU A 43 7.27 6.50 -8.05
CA LEU A 43 8.69 6.77 -7.78
C LEU A 43 9.23 7.90 -8.67
N ALA A 44 8.89 7.91 -9.96
CA ALA A 44 9.27 8.98 -10.88
C ALA A 44 8.67 10.35 -10.51
N LEU A 45 7.52 10.35 -9.83
CA LEU A 45 6.86 11.54 -9.28
C LEU A 45 7.40 11.95 -7.89
N GLY A 46 8.43 11.26 -7.39
CA GLY A 46 9.09 11.57 -6.10
C GLY A 46 8.43 10.92 -4.89
N TRP A 47 7.55 9.94 -5.08
CA TRP A 47 7.09 9.09 -3.97
C TRP A 47 8.23 8.16 -3.54
N ASN A 48 8.27 7.81 -2.27
CA ASN A 48 9.20 6.81 -1.75
C ASN A 48 8.53 5.41 -1.68
N ALA A 49 9.33 4.37 -1.42
CA ALA A 49 8.82 3.00 -1.37
C ALA A 49 7.79 2.76 -0.25
N TYR A 50 7.84 3.52 0.85
CA TYR A 50 6.86 3.45 1.94
C TYR A 50 5.54 4.14 1.59
N ASP A 51 5.57 5.21 0.78
CA ASP A 51 4.34 5.84 0.29
C ASP A 51 3.51 4.87 -0.56
N VAL A 52 4.18 3.89 -1.21
CA VAL A 52 3.53 2.92 -2.09
C VAL A 52 3.27 1.57 -1.38
N PHE A 53 4.27 1.03 -0.67
CA PHE A 53 4.25 -0.32 -0.09
C PHE A 53 4.47 -0.34 1.43
N GLY A 54 4.29 0.79 2.11
CA GLY A 54 4.40 0.89 3.55
C GLY A 54 3.20 0.28 4.28
N ILE A 55 3.45 -0.26 5.46
CA ILE A 55 2.45 -0.66 6.44
C ILE A 55 2.98 -0.41 7.86
N GLY A 56 2.11 -0.06 8.79
CA GLY A 56 2.47 0.01 10.20
C GLY A 56 2.78 -1.37 10.78
N LYS A 57 3.82 -1.50 11.62
CA LYS A 57 4.25 -2.77 12.23
C LYS A 57 3.16 -3.48 13.06
N ARG A 58 2.17 -2.74 13.54
CA ARG A 58 1.00 -3.24 14.30
C ARG A 58 -0.29 -3.20 13.48
N ASP A 59 -0.20 -3.39 12.15
CA ASP A 59 -1.38 -3.41 11.30
C ASP A 59 -2.16 -2.07 11.32
N SER A 60 -1.42 -1.00 11.66
CA SER A 60 -1.96 0.35 11.70
C SER A 60 -2.02 0.94 10.30
N LEU A 61 -3.12 1.64 10.03
CA LEU A 61 -3.30 2.46 8.83
C LEU A 61 -2.47 3.76 8.86
N ASP A 62 -1.89 4.12 10.00
CA ASP A 62 -1.15 5.38 10.17
C ASP A 62 0.05 5.48 9.22
N PHE A 63 0.51 4.33 8.70
CA PHE A 63 1.55 4.24 7.69
C PHE A 63 1.14 3.39 6.48
N ALA A 64 -0.16 3.30 6.19
CA ALA A 64 -0.63 2.59 5.02
C ALA A 64 -0.16 3.32 3.76
N GLY A 65 0.73 2.67 3.03
CA GLY A 65 1.06 3.05 1.66
C GLY A 65 -0.12 2.76 0.74
N LEU A 66 0.00 3.25 -0.50
CA LEU A 66 -1.03 3.13 -1.53
C LEU A 66 -1.56 1.69 -1.68
N ALA A 67 -0.68 0.68 -1.67
CA ALA A 67 -1.07 -0.73 -1.80
C ALA A 67 -2.02 -1.22 -0.69
N VAL A 68 -1.85 -0.72 0.53
CA VAL A 68 -2.73 -1.07 1.66
C VAL A 68 -4.06 -0.33 1.56
N TRP A 69 -4.03 0.90 1.05
CA TRP A 69 -5.21 1.74 0.93
C TRP A 69 -6.09 1.35 -0.26
N LEU A 70 -5.57 0.79 -1.34
CA LEU A 70 -6.35 0.53 -2.57
C LEU A 70 -7.58 -0.33 -2.31
N GLU A 71 -7.46 -1.42 -1.56
CA GLU A 71 -8.57 -2.32 -1.25
C GLU A 71 -9.31 -2.79 -2.52
N GLY A 72 -8.55 -3.10 -3.59
CA GLY A 72 -9.07 -3.51 -4.89
C GLY A 72 -9.66 -2.37 -5.75
N ARG A 73 -9.54 -1.11 -5.34
CA ARG A 73 -10.01 0.05 -6.13
C ARG A 73 -9.04 0.35 -7.27
N THR A 74 -9.57 0.82 -8.39
CA THR A 74 -8.78 1.14 -9.59
C THR A 74 -8.25 2.57 -9.54
N ILE A 75 -6.93 2.75 -9.74
CA ILE A 75 -6.30 4.07 -9.90
C ILE A 75 -6.73 4.70 -11.22
N LEU A 76 -7.19 5.95 -11.14
CA LEU A 76 -7.55 6.78 -12.28
C LEU A 76 -6.50 7.87 -12.54
N VAL A 77 -5.99 8.47 -11.47
CA VAL A 77 -5.02 9.58 -11.52
C VAL A 77 -3.94 9.35 -10.48
N LEU A 78 -2.70 9.68 -10.84
CA LEU A 78 -1.56 9.73 -9.93
C LEU A 78 -0.72 10.96 -10.29
N ASP A 79 -0.48 11.82 -9.30
CA ASP A 79 0.39 12.99 -9.39
C ASP A 79 1.44 12.98 -8.26
N ALA A 80 2.26 14.03 -8.16
CA ALA A 80 3.35 14.12 -7.18
C ALA A 80 2.88 14.17 -5.72
N SER A 81 1.59 14.42 -5.48
CA SER A 81 0.99 14.62 -4.16
C SER A 81 -0.08 13.60 -3.79
N ARG A 82 -0.74 12.98 -4.77
CA ARG A 82 -1.88 12.09 -4.49
C ARG A 82 -2.18 11.06 -5.58
N ALA A 83 -2.92 10.03 -5.19
CA ALA A 83 -3.59 9.08 -6.07
C ALA A 83 -5.11 9.23 -5.96
N MET A 84 -5.82 9.14 -7.07
CA MET A 84 -7.28 9.13 -7.09
C MET A 84 -7.79 7.82 -7.67
N VAL A 85 -8.79 7.22 -7.03
CA VAL A 85 -9.38 5.95 -7.42
C VAL A 85 -10.88 6.10 -7.63
N ARG A 86 -11.45 5.17 -8.39
CA ARG A 86 -12.91 4.98 -8.41
C ARG A 86 -13.35 4.32 -7.10
N ASP A 87 -14.36 4.88 -6.45
CA ASP A 87 -14.97 4.33 -5.25
C ASP A 87 -16.50 4.20 -5.42
N ARG A 88 -17.18 3.51 -4.50
CA ARG A 88 -18.63 3.30 -4.53
C ARG A 88 -19.37 4.63 -4.57
N GLY A 89 -19.88 4.98 -5.76
CA GLY A 89 -20.65 6.19 -5.99
C GLY A 89 -19.82 7.47 -6.20
N GLY A 90 -18.49 7.39 -6.33
CA GLY A 90 -17.66 8.58 -6.49
C GLY A 90 -16.17 8.31 -6.68
N MET A 91 -15.36 9.22 -6.16
CA MET A 91 -13.90 9.15 -6.19
C MET A 91 -13.34 9.24 -4.78
N ALA A 92 -12.30 8.45 -4.50
CA ALA A 92 -11.52 8.54 -3.28
C ALA A 92 -10.11 9.02 -3.59
N CYS A 93 -9.49 9.70 -2.62
CA CYS A 93 -8.18 10.30 -2.76
C CYS A 93 -7.24 9.80 -1.65
N PHE A 94 -6.05 9.39 -2.05
CA PHE A 94 -4.94 9.06 -1.17
C PHE A 94 -3.87 10.13 -1.31
N GLU A 95 -3.48 10.75 -0.20
CA GLU A 95 -2.38 11.70 -0.16
C GLU A 95 -1.06 10.97 0.08
N ARG A 96 -0.01 11.37 -0.66
CA ARG A 96 1.35 10.86 -0.49
C ARG A 96 1.80 11.07 0.96
N GLY A 97 2.42 10.05 1.55
CA GLY A 97 2.76 10.02 2.97
C GLY A 97 1.68 9.39 3.86
N GLY A 98 0.52 9.03 3.28
CA GLY A 98 -0.56 8.37 3.98
C GLY A 98 -1.40 9.31 4.84
N TRP A 99 -2.53 8.80 5.34
CA TRP A 99 -3.39 9.52 6.26
C TRP A 99 -2.72 9.47 7.64
N GLY A 100 -2.01 10.54 8.03
CA GLY A 100 -1.38 10.70 9.35
C GLY A 100 -2.38 10.78 10.51
N HIS A 101 -3.24 9.79 10.65
CA HIS A 101 -4.23 9.74 11.73
C HIS A 101 -3.58 9.33 13.06
N GLY A 102 -3.26 10.32 13.89
CA GLY A 102 -3.55 10.21 15.32
C GLY A 102 -2.43 9.74 16.27
N ARG A 103 -1.31 10.47 16.29
CA ARG A 103 -0.53 10.82 17.50
C ARG A 103 0.38 9.79 18.18
N ASP A 104 0.51 8.55 17.70
CA ASP A 104 1.47 7.60 18.29
C ASP A 104 2.30 6.86 17.22
N ALA A 105 3.26 7.55 16.63
CA ALA A 105 4.32 6.91 15.85
C ALA A 105 5.33 6.22 16.80
N SER A 106 4.88 5.22 17.56
CA SER A 106 5.79 4.43 18.40
C SER A 106 6.73 3.53 17.58
N ALA A 107 6.51 3.39 16.27
CA ALA A 107 7.36 2.62 15.38
C ALA A 107 7.39 3.15 13.93
N PRO A 108 8.55 3.09 13.25
CA PRO A 108 8.67 3.42 11.83
C PRO A 108 7.90 2.42 10.95
N PRO A 109 7.44 2.83 9.75
CA PRO A 109 6.81 1.93 8.80
C PRO A 109 7.75 0.81 8.36
N VAL A 110 7.15 -0.34 8.03
CA VAL A 110 7.84 -1.44 7.37
C VAL A 110 7.25 -1.64 5.97
N LEU A 111 7.99 -2.28 5.08
CA LEU A 111 7.49 -2.64 3.76
C LEU A 111 6.65 -3.92 3.85
N LEU A 112 5.68 -4.11 2.96
CA LEU A 112 4.78 -5.28 2.97
C LEU A 112 5.51 -6.62 3.09
N TRP A 113 6.65 -6.80 2.41
CA TRP A 113 7.47 -8.02 2.46
C TRP A 113 8.32 -8.19 3.73
N GLN A 114 8.37 -7.16 4.58
CA GLN A 114 8.91 -7.25 5.93
C GLN A 114 7.81 -7.59 6.94
N PHE A 115 6.57 -7.16 6.69
CA PHE A 115 5.40 -7.46 7.50
C PHE A 115 4.90 -8.90 7.30
N GLY A 116 4.82 -9.36 6.04
CA GLY A 116 4.33 -10.69 5.69
C GLY A 116 5.26 -11.87 5.99
N ARG A 117 6.24 -11.71 6.89
CA ARG A 117 7.22 -12.75 7.26
C ARG A 117 6.76 -13.60 8.43
#